data_AF-A0A803R4P2-F1
#
_entry.id   AF-A0A803R4P2-F1
#
_cell.length_a   1.000
_cell.length_b   1.000
_cell.length_c   1.000
_cell.angle_alpha   90.00
_cell.angle_beta   90.00
_cell.angle_gamma   90.00
#
_symmetry.space_group_name_H-M   'P 1'
#
loop_
_entity.id
_entity.type
_entity.pdbx_description
1 polymer ?
#
loop_
_entity_poly.entity_id
_entity_poly.type
_entity_poly.pdbx_seq_one_letter_code
_entity_poly.pdbx_strand_id
1 'polypeptide(L)'
;MTTRRDNPNGALWRLAVEGFNRIVVDDVCKSALDGGLDSSISKPARTRVWKEVADVYEIFFVGYCGRALSSDSLSTAVVKADESLEMTTLDILGDKILKSPIDAPQDILQRLVTTLDRCASRTCSLPVETVELMPLHCSRFSLSCLQKLFFLSSSEKKADTWSSERSEVSKISILLLMIRCEDILKRFPIDENNLGDRPLPAARLDEIMYVLNELAGLVIHTDTASVLPLHPYLKSGLVEKNNRDRRPHLLVLFPSLCELVISRDTRVREAVQVLLRLITKELALEASITNQHIQ
;
A
#
# COMPACT_ATOMS: atom_id res chain seq x y z
N MET A 1 -6.45 22.17 16.46
CA MET A 1 -5.10 22.10 15.86
C MET A 1 -5.10 23.05 14.68
N THR A 2 -4.24 24.07 14.63
CA THR A 2 -4.19 24.96 13.45
C THR A 2 -3.69 24.13 12.27
N THR A 3 -4.54 23.91 11.29
CA THR A 3 -4.25 22.99 10.18
C THR A 3 -3.60 23.73 9.02
N ARG A 4 -2.98 22.98 8.10
CA ARG A 4 -2.45 23.54 6.85
C ARG A 4 -3.52 24.32 6.06
N ARG A 5 -4.80 23.97 6.18
CA ARG A 5 -5.89 24.70 5.53
C ARG A 5 -6.20 26.04 6.21
N ASP A 6 -6.08 26.13 7.53
CA ASP A 6 -6.38 27.34 8.28
C ASP A 6 -5.28 28.40 8.11
N ASN A 7 -4.04 27.96 7.93
CA ASN A 7 -2.91 28.85 7.67
C ASN A 7 -1.81 28.13 6.84
N PRO A 8 -1.98 28.00 5.50
CA PRO A 8 -1.04 27.26 4.65
C PRO A 8 0.37 27.86 4.65
N ASN A 9 0.44 29.19 4.81
CA ASN A 9 1.69 29.95 4.85
C ASN A 9 2.35 29.94 6.23
N GLY A 10 1.61 29.55 7.28
CA GLY A 10 2.12 29.48 8.65
C GLY A 10 3.10 28.32 8.86
N ALA A 11 4.17 28.54 9.61
CA ALA A 11 5.12 27.49 9.96
C ALA A 11 4.65 26.55 11.09
N LEU A 12 3.63 26.97 11.86
CA LEU A 12 3.19 26.28 13.07
C LEU A 12 2.71 24.85 12.80
N TRP A 13 1.96 24.62 11.72
CA TRP A 13 1.45 23.29 11.42
C TRP A 13 2.59 22.32 11.05
N ARG A 14 3.65 22.80 10.37
CA ARG A 14 4.83 21.98 10.05
C ARG A 14 5.53 21.50 11.31
N LEU A 15 5.81 22.45 12.22
CA LEU A 15 6.40 22.15 13.53
C LEU A 15 5.54 21.21 14.37
N ALA A 16 4.21 21.36 14.31
CA ALA A 16 3.28 20.49 15.02
C ALA A 16 3.33 19.05 14.47
N VAL A 17 3.33 18.86 13.15
CA VAL A 17 3.45 17.54 12.52
C VAL A 17 4.80 16.90 12.83
N GLU A 18 5.90 17.64 12.70
CA GLU A 18 7.25 17.16 13.02
C GLU A 18 7.38 16.78 14.50
N GLY A 19 6.87 17.62 15.41
CA GLY A 19 6.87 17.37 16.84
C GLY A 19 6.04 16.15 17.21
N PHE A 20 4.83 16.02 16.64
CA PHE A 20 3.97 14.86 16.83
C PHE A 20 4.66 13.56 16.38
N ASN A 21 5.17 13.53 15.15
CA ASN A 21 5.85 12.36 14.62
C ASN A 21 7.05 11.94 15.49
N ARG A 22 7.84 12.91 15.97
CA ARG A 22 8.97 12.63 16.86
C ARG A 22 8.51 11.97 18.17
N ILE A 23 7.47 12.50 18.79
CA ILE A 23 6.93 11.96 20.05
C ILE A 23 6.42 10.53 19.84
N VAL A 24 5.68 10.27 18.76
CA VAL A 24 5.13 8.94 18.48
C VAL A 24 6.24 7.94 18.17
N VAL A 25 7.23 8.32 17.37
CA VAL A 25 8.38 7.45 17.07
C VAL A 25 9.19 7.15 18.32
N ASP A 26 9.44 8.14 19.18
CA ASP A 26 10.17 7.93 20.43
C ASP A 26 9.43 6.95 21.36
N ASP A 27 8.09 7.03 21.43
CA ASP A 27 7.26 6.11 22.22
C ASP A 27 7.26 4.67 21.67
N VAL A 28 7.14 4.52 20.35
CA VAL A 28 7.21 3.23 19.66
C VAL A 28 8.60 2.59 19.84
N CYS A 29 9.67 3.36 19.67
CA CYS A 29 11.04 2.89 19.84
C CYS A 29 11.33 2.43 21.27
N LYS A 30 10.89 3.20 22.29
CA LYS A 30 11.03 2.79 23.71
C LYS A 30 10.26 1.52 24.01
N SER A 31 9.03 1.41 23.51
CA SER A 31 8.21 0.20 23.64
C SER A 31 8.87 -1.04 23.04
N ALA A 32 9.62 -0.90 21.94
CA ALA A 32 10.32 -2.01 21.30
C ALA A 32 11.59 -2.46 22.05
N LEU A 33 12.24 -1.55 22.78
CA LEU A 33 13.47 -1.84 23.54
C LEU A 33 13.19 -2.40 24.93
N ASP A 34 12.11 -1.97 25.58
CA ASP A 34 11.88 -2.24 27.01
C ASP A 34 11.29 -3.62 27.34
N GLY A 35 10.96 -4.45 26.35
CA GLY A 35 10.82 -5.93 26.46
C GLY A 35 10.01 -6.53 27.63
N GLY A 36 9.28 -5.74 28.43
CA GLY A 36 8.68 -6.18 29.68
C GLY A 36 9.06 -5.42 30.96
N LEU A 37 9.50 -4.15 30.93
CA LEU A 37 9.54 -3.31 32.14
C LEU A 37 8.40 -2.28 32.18
N ASP A 38 7.45 -2.52 33.09
CA ASP A 38 6.49 -1.59 33.69
C ASP A 38 6.17 -0.30 32.91
N SER A 39 5.40 -0.42 31.82
CA SER A 39 4.64 0.74 31.36
C SER A 39 3.61 1.07 32.44
N SER A 40 3.88 2.13 33.20
CA SER A 40 2.96 2.72 34.19
C SER A 40 1.61 3.14 33.58
N ILE A 41 1.47 3.05 32.25
CA ILE A 41 0.27 3.36 31.49
C ILE A 41 -0.60 2.12 31.39
N SER A 42 -1.76 2.17 32.05
CA SER A 42 -2.80 1.13 31.92
C SER A 42 -3.20 0.89 30.45
N LYS A 43 -3.53 -0.36 30.08
CA LYS A 43 -4.03 -0.70 28.72
C LYS A 43 -5.11 0.26 28.20
N PRO A 44 -6.13 0.67 28.98
CA PRO A 44 -7.14 1.63 28.51
C PRO A 44 -6.58 3.02 28.17
N ALA A 45 -5.57 3.49 28.91
CA ALA A 45 -4.90 4.75 28.61
C ALA A 45 -4.10 4.66 27.30
N ARG A 46 -3.41 3.54 27.09
CA ARG A 46 -2.67 3.27 25.86
C ARG A 46 -3.59 3.19 24.63
N THR A 47 -4.74 2.55 24.76
CA THR A 47 -5.77 2.54 23.71
C THR A 47 -6.26 3.94 23.36
N ARG A 48 -6.48 4.83 24.35
CA ARG A 48 -6.87 6.21 24.07
C ARG A 48 -5.79 6.97 23.30
N VAL A 49 -4.53 6.82 23.69
CA VAL A 49 -3.40 7.45 22.96
C VAL A 49 -3.40 7.02 21.50
N TRP A 50 -3.51 5.72 21.23
CA TRP A 50 -3.55 5.21 19.86
C TRP A 50 -4.75 5.71 19.04
N LYS A 51 -5.89 5.97 19.68
CA LYS A 51 -7.05 6.57 18.99
C LYS A 51 -6.74 7.99 18.54
N GLU A 52 -6.17 8.81 19.42
CA GLU A 52 -5.73 10.17 19.08
C GLU A 52 -4.65 10.15 17.99
N VAL A 53 -3.70 9.21 18.06
CA VAL A 53 -2.67 9.04 17.01
C VAL A 53 -3.32 8.74 15.65
N ALA A 54 -4.28 7.82 15.62
CA ALA A 54 -5.00 7.50 14.39
C ALA A 54 -5.82 8.69 13.88
N ASP A 55 -6.48 9.44 14.76
CA ASP A 55 -7.24 10.64 14.40
C ASP A 55 -6.33 11.69 13.76
N VAL A 56 -5.14 11.93 14.32
CA VAL A 56 -4.17 12.88 13.76
C VAL A 56 -3.67 12.45 12.38
N TYR A 57 -3.30 11.17 12.20
CA TYR A 57 -2.89 10.66 10.89
C TYR A 57 -4.02 10.72 9.87
N GLU A 58 -5.24 10.33 10.25
CA GLU A 58 -6.42 10.38 9.37
C GLU A 58 -6.71 11.81 8.92
N ILE A 59 -6.77 12.76 9.87
CA ILE A 59 -6.95 14.18 9.59
C ILE A 59 -5.84 14.70 8.68
N PHE A 60 -4.58 14.37 8.97
CA PHE A 60 -3.45 14.90 8.21
C PHE A 60 -3.42 14.37 6.77
N PHE A 61 -3.48 13.05 6.63
CA PHE A 61 -3.33 12.36 5.34
C PHE A 61 -4.55 12.56 4.46
N VAL A 62 -5.75 12.27 4.96
CA VAL A 62 -6.97 12.38 4.18
C VAL A 62 -7.32 13.85 3.93
N GLY A 63 -7.08 14.71 4.92
CA GLY A 63 -7.42 16.13 4.86
C GLY A 63 -6.47 16.97 4.02
N TYR A 64 -5.14 16.74 4.06
CA TYR A 64 -4.18 17.72 3.58
C TYR A 64 -3.07 17.21 2.67
N CYS A 65 -2.51 16.02 2.92
CA CYS A 65 -1.41 15.51 2.09
C CYS A 65 -1.88 15.24 0.67
N GLY A 66 -1.01 15.35 -0.35
CA GLY A 66 -1.30 14.96 -1.72
C GLY A 66 -2.56 15.59 -2.34
N ARG A 67 -2.87 16.85 -1.96
CA ARG A 67 -3.97 17.64 -2.52
C ARG A 67 -3.43 18.85 -3.28
N ALA A 68 -4.18 19.29 -4.28
CA ALA A 68 -3.85 20.50 -5.02
C ALA A 68 -3.82 21.70 -4.08
N LEU A 69 -2.73 22.46 -4.11
CA LEU A 69 -2.56 23.67 -3.30
C LEU A 69 -3.02 24.88 -4.11
N SER A 70 -3.73 25.81 -3.45
CA SER A 70 -4.01 27.11 -4.05
C SER A 70 -2.68 27.86 -4.20
N SER A 71 -2.22 28.03 -5.43
CA SER A 71 -0.85 28.44 -5.79
C SER A 71 -0.52 29.91 -5.51
N ASP A 72 -1.50 30.74 -5.18
CA ASP A 72 -1.37 32.19 -5.42
C ASP A 72 -0.51 32.95 -4.39
N SER A 73 0.22 32.28 -3.49
CA SER A 73 1.09 32.98 -2.53
C SER A 73 2.35 32.24 -2.04
N LEU A 74 2.55 30.96 -2.39
CA LEU A 74 3.66 30.16 -1.86
C LEU A 74 4.82 30.09 -2.85
N SER A 75 6.04 30.31 -2.35
CA SER A 75 7.23 30.07 -3.16
C SER A 75 7.40 28.59 -3.43
N THR A 76 7.99 28.26 -4.58
CA THR A 76 8.30 26.88 -4.98
C THR A 76 9.11 26.12 -3.91
N ALA A 77 9.97 26.82 -3.16
CA ALA A 77 10.74 26.22 -2.08
C ALA A 77 9.86 25.74 -0.92
N VAL A 78 8.83 26.51 -0.55
CA VAL A 78 7.91 26.15 0.53
C VAL A 78 7.01 24.99 0.11
N VAL A 79 6.54 24.98 -1.14
CA VAL A 79 5.75 23.85 -1.69
C VAL A 79 6.56 22.55 -1.63
N LYS A 80 7.83 22.57 -2.06
CA LYS A 80 8.71 21.40 -1.99
C LYS A 80 8.97 20.94 -0.55
N ALA A 81 9.13 21.87 0.39
CA ALA A 81 9.29 21.53 1.81
C ALA A 81 8.05 20.85 2.36
N ASP A 82 6.85 21.32 1.99
CA ASP A 82 5.60 20.68 2.39
C ASP A 82 5.49 19.26 1.82
N GLU A 83 5.74 19.09 0.52
CA GLU A 83 5.73 17.78 -0.12
C GLU A 83 6.73 16.82 0.55
N SER A 84 7.92 17.30 0.91
CA SER A 84 8.93 16.52 1.63
C SER A 84 8.44 16.10 3.02
N LEU A 85 7.75 16.99 3.74
CA LEU A 85 7.18 16.68 5.05
C LEU A 85 6.05 15.65 4.97
N GLU A 86 5.20 15.74 3.94
CA GLU A 86 4.16 14.74 3.67
C GLU A 86 4.76 13.35 3.45
N MET A 87 5.77 13.25 2.60
CA MET A 87 6.48 12.00 2.32
C MET A 87 7.17 11.44 3.57
N THR A 88 7.85 12.31 4.34
CA THR A 88 8.49 11.92 5.61
C THR A 88 7.46 11.39 6.60
N THR A 89 6.29 12.02 6.68
CA THR A 89 5.22 11.57 7.60
C THR A 89 4.65 10.22 7.17
N LEU A 90 4.51 9.99 5.86
CA LEU A 90 4.12 8.70 5.29
C LEU A 90 5.14 7.60 5.61
N ASP A 91 6.43 7.87 5.46
CA ASP A 91 7.49 6.93 5.83
C ASP A 91 7.50 6.64 7.33
N ILE A 92 7.21 7.62 8.18
CA ILE A 92 7.09 7.40 9.63
C ILE A 92 5.91 6.47 9.93
N LEU A 93 4.72 6.72 9.38
CA LEU A 93 3.57 5.86 9.60
C LEU A 93 3.83 4.44 9.08
N GLY A 94 4.30 4.29 7.85
CA GLY A 94 4.53 2.98 7.23
C GLY A 94 5.69 2.21 7.88
N ASP A 95 6.85 2.84 7.99
CA ASP A 95 8.12 2.14 8.23
C ASP A 95 8.49 2.11 9.71
N LYS A 96 8.15 3.17 10.45
CA LYS A 96 8.53 3.29 11.87
C LYS A 96 7.41 2.86 12.81
N ILE A 97 6.15 3.06 12.43
CA ILE A 97 5.00 2.71 13.27
C ILE A 97 4.44 1.35 12.85
N LEU A 98 3.87 1.24 11.65
CA LEU A 98 3.11 0.06 11.23
C LEU A 98 3.98 -1.17 10.94
N LYS A 99 5.25 -0.99 10.58
CA LYS A 99 6.20 -2.11 10.39
C LYS A 99 6.84 -2.59 11.70
N SER A 100 6.78 -1.78 12.75
CA SER A 100 7.34 -2.09 14.07
C SER A 100 6.38 -2.97 14.89
N PRO A 101 6.87 -3.74 15.86
CA PRO A 101 6.01 -4.42 16.82
C PRO A 101 5.34 -3.37 17.73
N ILE A 102 4.09 -3.02 17.43
CA ILE A 102 3.30 -2.06 18.19
C ILE A 102 2.15 -2.74 18.91
N ASP A 103 1.93 -2.37 20.18
CA ASP A 103 0.79 -2.80 20.99
C ASP A 103 -0.37 -1.82 20.78
N ALA A 104 -0.87 -1.77 19.54
CA ALA A 104 -2.06 -1.04 19.16
C ALA A 104 -3.23 -2.04 18.96
N PRO A 105 -4.43 -1.74 19.47
CA PRO A 105 -5.63 -2.52 19.19
C PRO A 105 -5.89 -2.72 17.70
N GLN A 106 -6.43 -3.88 17.33
CA GLN A 106 -6.67 -4.27 15.94
C GLN A 106 -7.56 -3.28 15.17
N ASP A 107 -8.57 -2.71 15.81
CA ASP A 107 -9.44 -1.69 15.21
C ASP A 107 -8.65 -0.43 14.85
N ILE A 108 -7.65 -0.07 15.65
CA ILE A 108 -6.79 1.09 15.38
C ILE A 108 -5.80 0.80 14.26
N LEU A 109 -5.19 -0.40 14.24
CA LEU A 109 -4.36 -0.85 13.12
C LEU A 109 -5.15 -0.80 11.80
N GLN A 110 -6.39 -1.27 11.83
CA GLN A 110 -7.28 -1.21 10.67
C GLN A 110 -7.52 0.22 10.22
N ARG A 111 -7.83 1.15 11.13
CA ARG A 111 -8.01 2.58 10.79
C ARG A 111 -6.76 3.20 10.16
N LEU A 112 -5.57 2.92 10.69
CA LEU A 112 -4.31 3.46 10.17
C LEU A 112 -4.02 2.93 8.75
N VAL A 113 -4.18 1.63 8.52
CA VAL A 113 -3.96 1.05 7.18
C VAL A 113 -5.05 1.49 6.20
N THR A 114 -6.31 1.59 6.63
CA THR A 114 -7.40 2.16 5.81
C THR A 114 -7.14 3.63 5.45
N THR A 115 -6.50 4.40 6.33
CA THR A 115 -6.07 5.77 6.01
C THR A 115 -5.07 5.79 4.86
N LEU A 116 -4.11 4.87 4.85
CA LEU A 116 -3.19 4.69 3.71
C LEU A 116 -3.93 4.32 2.43
N ASP A 117 -4.84 3.34 2.48
CA ASP A 117 -5.61 2.93 1.29
C ASP A 117 -6.48 4.06 0.73
N ARG A 118 -7.14 4.85 1.58
CA ARG A 118 -7.92 6.02 1.13
C ARG A 118 -7.04 7.00 0.36
N CYS A 119 -5.80 7.20 0.78
CA CYS A 119 -4.86 8.04 0.06
C CYS A 119 -4.34 7.38 -1.22
N ALA A 120 -4.06 6.06 -1.19
CA ALA A 120 -3.64 5.28 -2.35
C ALA A 120 -4.70 5.26 -3.46
N SER A 121 -5.98 5.32 -3.09
CA SER A 121 -7.11 5.26 -4.00
C SER A 121 -7.29 6.48 -4.89
N ARG A 122 -6.62 7.61 -4.61
CA ARG A 122 -7.00 8.90 -5.17
C ARG A 122 -6.82 8.97 -6.67
N THR A 123 -5.73 8.42 -7.19
CA THR A 123 -5.51 8.35 -8.63
C THR A 123 -6.60 7.48 -9.26
N CYS A 124 -6.71 6.20 -8.90
CA CYS A 124 -7.70 5.25 -9.47
C CYS A 124 -9.19 5.65 -9.33
N SER A 125 -9.54 6.44 -8.32
CA SER A 125 -10.93 6.85 -8.05
C SER A 125 -11.39 8.03 -8.89
N LEU A 126 -10.46 8.80 -9.47
CA LEU A 126 -10.80 9.94 -10.31
C LEU A 126 -11.13 9.49 -11.75
N PRO A 127 -12.10 10.14 -12.41
CA PRO A 127 -12.31 9.99 -13.85
C PRO A 127 -11.05 10.33 -14.64
N VAL A 128 -10.85 9.66 -15.78
CA VAL A 128 -9.61 9.77 -16.57
C VAL A 128 -9.31 11.21 -17.00
N GLU A 129 -10.33 11.99 -17.33
CA GLU A 129 -10.21 13.41 -17.71
C GLU A 129 -9.76 14.29 -16.54
N THR A 130 -10.11 13.91 -15.31
CA THR A 130 -9.70 14.64 -14.11
C THR A 130 -8.28 14.28 -13.68
N VAL A 131 -7.87 13.03 -13.88
CA VAL A 131 -6.50 12.59 -13.59
C VAL A 131 -5.48 13.33 -14.45
N GLU A 132 -5.80 13.66 -15.70
CA GLU A 132 -4.94 14.45 -16.58
C GLU A 132 -4.61 15.83 -16.01
N LEU A 133 -5.53 16.42 -15.23
CA LEU A 133 -5.38 17.73 -14.59
C LEU A 133 -4.75 17.64 -13.19
N MET A 134 -4.47 16.43 -12.71
CA MET A 134 -3.96 16.21 -11.36
C MET A 134 -2.51 16.73 -11.25
N PRO A 135 -2.19 17.59 -10.27
CA PRO A 135 -0.82 17.98 -10.02
C PRO A 135 0.06 16.77 -9.71
N LEU A 136 1.30 16.78 -10.23
CA LEU A 136 2.24 15.67 -10.13
C LEU A 136 2.50 15.23 -8.68
N HIS A 137 2.55 16.16 -7.72
CA HIS A 137 2.80 15.81 -6.32
C HIS A 137 1.64 15.01 -5.71
N CYS A 138 0.40 15.27 -6.15
CA CYS A 138 -0.78 14.54 -5.69
C CYS A 138 -0.71 13.07 -6.13
N SER A 139 -0.40 12.82 -7.41
CA SER A 139 -0.34 11.45 -7.94
C SER A 139 0.85 10.70 -7.37
N ARG A 140 1.99 11.39 -7.18
CA ARG A 140 3.17 10.82 -6.49
C ARG A 140 2.84 10.41 -5.04
N PHE A 141 2.16 11.26 -4.28
CA PHE A 141 1.76 10.92 -2.91
C PHE A 141 0.79 9.73 -2.86
N SER A 142 -0.21 9.70 -3.77
CA SER A 142 -1.13 8.56 -3.93
C SER A 142 -0.36 7.27 -4.22
N LEU A 143 0.56 7.31 -5.18
CA LEU A 143 1.40 6.16 -5.53
C LEU A 143 2.28 5.71 -4.36
N SER A 144 2.83 6.64 -3.59
CA SER A 144 3.61 6.30 -2.40
C SER A 144 2.78 5.68 -1.28
N CYS A 145 1.51 6.06 -1.13
CA CYS A 145 0.61 5.36 -0.22
C CYS A 145 0.36 3.91 -0.66
N LEU A 146 0.19 3.69 -1.97
CA LEU A 146 0.08 2.33 -2.54
C LEU A 146 1.37 1.53 -2.32
N GLN A 147 2.53 2.14 -2.52
CA GLN A 147 3.84 1.55 -2.21
C GLN A 147 3.92 1.07 -0.75
N LYS A 148 3.40 1.86 0.19
CA LYS A 148 3.39 1.45 1.60
C LYS A 148 2.45 0.27 1.88
N LEU A 149 1.33 0.14 1.18
CA LEU A 149 0.48 -1.06 1.30
C LEU A 149 1.20 -2.34 0.83
N PHE A 150 1.93 -2.27 -0.30
CA PHE A 150 2.79 -3.37 -0.74
C PHE A 150 3.88 -3.68 0.28
N PHE A 151 4.56 -2.64 0.79
CA PHE A 151 5.60 -2.78 1.80
C PHE A 151 5.09 -3.44 3.09
N LEU A 152 3.90 -3.05 3.59
CA LEU A 152 3.31 -3.65 4.79
C LEU A 152 2.84 -5.09 4.57
N SER A 153 2.40 -5.41 3.36
CA SER A 153 1.99 -6.76 2.97
C SER A 153 3.17 -7.73 2.78
N SER A 154 4.35 -7.21 2.47
CA SER A 154 5.52 -8.04 2.13
C SER A 154 6.22 -8.68 3.33
N SER A 155 6.68 -9.91 3.12
CA SER A 155 7.59 -10.62 4.00
C SER A 155 9.03 -10.50 3.52
N GLU A 156 9.94 -10.11 4.41
CA GLU A 156 11.38 -10.11 4.13
C GLU A 156 11.94 -11.53 4.26
N LYS A 157 12.70 -11.97 3.26
CA LYS A 157 13.26 -13.34 3.22
C LYS A 157 14.27 -13.65 4.34
N LYS A 158 14.79 -12.63 5.04
CA LYS A 158 15.90 -12.72 6.01
C LYS A 158 15.52 -12.37 7.46
N ALA A 159 14.28 -11.97 7.74
CA ALA A 159 13.92 -11.53 9.08
C ALA A 159 13.44 -12.72 9.93
N ASP A 160 14.28 -13.19 10.86
CA ASP A 160 13.95 -14.17 11.91
C ASP A 160 12.93 -13.64 12.94
N THR A 161 12.36 -12.45 12.73
CA THR A 161 11.46 -11.77 13.66
C THR A 161 10.12 -11.44 12.98
N TRP A 162 9.37 -12.46 12.53
CA TRP A 162 7.96 -12.30 12.17
C TRP A 162 7.11 -12.31 13.44
N SER A 163 6.86 -11.13 14.01
CA SER A 163 6.08 -10.99 15.25
C SER A 163 4.57 -11.08 14.98
N SER A 164 3.79 -11.39 16.02
CA SER A 164 2.33 -11.44 15.92
C SER A 164 1.75 -10.08 15.51
N GLU A 165 2.30 -8.98 16.02
CA GLU A 165 1.87 -7.62 15.74
C GLU A 165 2.10 -7.27 14.27
N ARG A 166 3.29 -7.60 13.73
CA ARG A 166 3.61 -7.43 12.30
C ARG A 166 2.69 -8.29 11.43
N SER A 167 2.35 -9.50 11.89
CA SER A 167 1.40 -10.36 11.19
C SER A 167 0.01 -9.73 11.06
N GLU A 168 -0.50 -9.09 12.12
CA GLU A 168 -1.83 -8.47 12.09
C GLU A 168 -1.89 -7.28 11.11
N VAL A 169 -0.88 -6.41 11.14
CA VAL A 169 -0.78 -5.31 10.16
C VAL A 169 -0.69 -5.86 8.74
N SER A 170 0.09 -6.91 8.52
CA SER A 170 0.25 -7.52 7.20
C SER A 170 -1.06 -8.14 6.69
N LYS A 171 -1.83 -8.83 7.55
CA LYS A 171 -3.16 -9.39 7.21
C LYS A 171 -4.17 -8.30 6.84
N ILE A 172 -4.21 -7.19 7.57
CA ILE A 172 -5.07 -6.06 7.23
C ILE A 172 -4.64 -5.43 5.90
N SER A 173 -3.32 -5.24 5.74
CA SER A 173 -2.74 -4.59 4.55
C SER A 173 -2.98 -5.40 3.28
N ILE A 174 -2.81 -6.72 3.31
CA ILE A 174 -3.00 -7.55 2.12
C ILE A 174 -4.46 -7.54 1.65
N LEU A 175 -5.43 -7.54 2.56
CA LEU A 175 -6.85 -7.50 2.21
C LEU A 175 -7.21 -6.20 1.48
N LEU A 176 -6.77 -5.06 2.03
CA LEU A 176 -6.98 -3.76 1.41
C LEU A 176 -6.20 -3.63 0.10
N LEU A 177 -4.96 -4.14 0.05
CA LEU A 177 -4.14 -4.15 -1.15
C LEU A 177 -4.80 -4.93 -2.29
N MET A 178 -5.39 -6.11 -2.03
CA MET A 178 -6.08 -6.89 -3.06
C MET A 178 -7.29 -6.14 -3.64
N ILE A 179 -8.09 -5.50 -2.79
CA ILE A 179 -9.21 -4.65 -3.23
C ILE A 179 -8.68 -3.50 -4.10
N ARG A 180 -7.64 -2.80 -3.64
CA ARG A 180 -7.05 -1.66 -4.36
C ARG A 180 -6.45 -2.07 -5.70
N CYS A 181 -5.72 -3.19 -5.75
CA CYS A 181 -5.19 -3.73 -6.99
C CYS A 181 -6.33 -4.10 -7.94
N GLU A 182 -7.37 -4.78 -7.45
CA GLU A 182 -8.53 -5.13 -8.27
C GLU A 182 -9.21 -3.89 -8.88
N ASP A 183 -9.43 -2.84 -8.09
CA ASP A 183 -9.98 -1.55 -8.56
C ASP A 183 -9.11 -0.94 -9.67
N ILE A 184 -7.79 -0.89 -9.49
CA ILE A 184 -6.84 -0.34 -10.46
C ILE A 184 -6.85 -1.16 -11.76
N LEU A 185 -6.75 -2.49 -11.64
CA LEU A 185 -6.73 -3.41 -12.78
C LEU A 185 -8.02 -3.33 -13.59
N LYS A 186 -9.18 -3.22 -12.93
CA LYS A 186 -10.49 -3.08 -13.60
C LYS A 186 -10.72 -1.70 -14.20
N ARG A 187 -10.22 -0.64 -13.56
CA ARG A 187 -10.36 0.74 -14.04
C ARG A 187 -9.58 0.97 -15.34
N PHE A 188 -8.39 0.41 -15.44
CA PHE A 188 -7.48 0.66 -16.55
C PHE A 188 -8.10 0.39 -17.95
N PRO A 189 -8.67 -0.79 -18.26
CA PRO A 189 -9.26 -1.05 -19.58
C PRO A 189 -10.51 -0.21 -19.84
N ILE A 190 -11.25 0.17 -18.80
CA ILE A 190 -12.39 1.10 -18.91
C ILE A 190 -11.89 2.46 -19.39
N ASP A 191 -10.83 2.99 -18.75
CA ASP A 191 -10.25 4.28 -19.11
C ASP A 191 -9.61 4.23 -20.51
N GLU A 192 -8.93 3.14 -20.88
CA GLU A 192 -8.45 2.94 -22.26
C GLU A 192 -9.61 3.03 -23.25
N ASN A 193 -10.68 2.27 -23.04
CA ASN A 193 -11.83 2.25 -23.94
C ASN A 193 -12.50 3.62 -24.06
N ASN A 194 -12.66 4.35 -22.96
CA ASN A 194 -13.26 5.68 -22.94
C ASN A 194 -12.44 6.72 -23.70
N LEU A 195 -11.11 6.62 -23.67
CA LEU A 195 -10.23 7.56 -24.34
C LEU A 195 -10.10 7.32 -25.85
N GLY A 196 -10.43 6.12 -26.34
CA GLY A 196 -10.14 5.73 -27.72
C GLY A 196 -8.64 5.81 -27.98
N ASP A 197 -8.20 6.32 -29.13
CA ASP A 197 -6.76 6.35 -29.49
C ASP A 197 -5.92 7.36 -28.72
N ARG A 198 -6.52 8.12 -27.79
CA ARG A 198 -5.78 9.07 -26.95
C ARG A 198 -4.95 8.31 -25.91
N PRO A 199 -3.72 8.76 -25.62
CA PRO A 199 -2.89 8.16 -24.59
C PRO A 199 -3.51 8.37 -23.21
N LEU A 200 -3.34 7.40 -22.33
CA LEU A 200 -3.72 7.54 -20.92
C LEU A 200 -2.84 8.57 -20.19
N PRO A 201 -3.39 9.28 -19.19
CA PRO A 201 -2.60 10.15 -18.33
C PRO A 201 -1.43 9.41 -17.69
N ALA A 202 -0.27 10.08 -17.57
CA ALA A 202 0.94 9.48 -17.02
C ALA A 202 0.71 8.87 -15.62
N ALA A 203 -0.04 9.56 -14.75
CA ALA A 203 -0.38 9.05 -13.42
C ALA A 203 -1.12 7.70 -13.43
N ARG A 204 -1.97 7.45 -14.44
CA ARG A 204 -2.68 6.17 -14.60
C ARG A 204 -1.74 5.07 -15.07
N LEU A 205 -0.83 5.41 -16.00
CA LEU A 205 0.19 4.48 -16.49
C LEU A 205 1.20 4.12 -15.39
N ASP A 206 1.63 5.10 -14.60
CA ASP A 206 2.54 4.86 -13.47
C ASP A 206 1.89 3.96 -12.41
N GLU A 207 0.61 4.19 -12.10
CA GLU A 207 -0.17 3.39 -11.15
C GLU A 207 -0.30 1.94 -11.60
N ILE A 208 -0.76 1.68 -12.84
CA ILE A 208 -0.93 0.31 -13.34
C ILE A 208 0.42 -0.41 -13.47
N MET A 209 1.46 0.26 -13.97
CA MET A 209 2.77 -0.36 -14.17
C MET A 209 3.42 -0.70 -12.83
N TYR A 210 3.27 0.19 -11.83
CA TYR A 210 3.72 -0.10 -10.48
C TYR A 210 3.01 -1.33 -9.90
N VAL A 211 1.67 -1.40 -9.98
CA VAL A 211 0.90 -2.56 -9.49
C VAL A 211 1.36 -3.86 -10.14
N LEU A 212 1.45 -3.90 -11.48
CA LEU A 212 1.80 -5.13 -12.18
C LEU A 212 3.21 -5.62 -11.84
N ASN A 213 4.18 -4.71 -11.76
CA ASN A 213 5.56 -5.05 -11.42
C ASN A 213 5.70 -5.54 -9.98
N GLU A 214 5.05 -4.86 -9.03
CA GLU A 214 5.14 -5.22 -7.62
C GLU A 214 4.39 -6.51 -7.30
N LEU A 215 3.26 -6.77 -7.96
CA LEU A 215 2.56 -8.06 -7.82
C LEU A 215 3.45 -9.25 -8.21
N ALA A 216 4.32 -9.08 -9.22
CA ALA A 216 5.25 -10.12 -9.64
C ALA A 216 6.33 -10.40 -8.57
N GLY A 217 6.81 -9.33 -7.93
CA GLY A 217 7.83 -9.37 -6.89
C GLY A 217 7.31 -9.67 -5.48
N LEU A 218 6.01 -9.48 -5.23
CA LEU A 218 5.43 -9.58 -3.90
C LEU A 218 5.53 -11.01 -3.37
N VAL A 219 6.15 -11.14 -2.20
CA VAL A 219 6.19 -12.36 -1.40
C VAL A 219 5.52 -12.02 -0.07
N ILE A 220 4.52 -12.81 0.31
CA ILE A 220 3.78 -12.63 1.55
C ILE A 220 4.03 -13.80 2.50
N HIS A 221 3.96 -13.53 3.80
CA HIS A 221 4.08 -14.57 4.82
C HIS A 221 2.88 -15.53 4.77
N THR A 222 3.05 -16.77 5.22
CA THR A 222 1.97 -17.77 5.29
C THR A 222 0.77 -17.31 6.10
N ASP A 223 1.00 -16.62 7.22
CA ASP A 223 -0.08 -16.07 8.06
C ASP A 223 -0.86 -14.97 7.33
N THR A 224 -0.17 -14.15 6.55
CA THR A 224 -0.79 -13.12 5.70
C THR A 224 -1.57 -13.76 4.56
N ALA A 225 -1.05 -14.82 3.94
CA ALA A 225 -1.76 -15.56 2.90
C ALA A 225 -3.05 -16.22 3.40
N SER A 226 -3.11 -16.61 4.68
CA SER A 226 -4.26 -17.33 5.26
C SER A 226 -5.59 -16.55 5.16
N VAL A 227 -5.52 -15.22 5.22
CA VAL A 227 -6.70 -14.34 5.18
C VAL A 227 -7.17 -14.01 3.76
N LEU A 228 -6.40 -14.38 2.71
CA LEU A 228 -6.81 -14.11 1.34
C LEU A 228 -8.17 -14.75 1.01
N PRO A 229 -9.02 -14.08 0.21
CA PRO A 229 -10.36 -14.56 -0.13
C PRO A 229 -10.32 -15.62 -1.25
N LEU A 230 -9.51 -16.67 -1.06
CA LEU A 230 -9.40 -17.78 -2.01
C LEU A 230 -10.42 -18.86 -1.71
N HIS A 231 -10.90 -19.52 -2.76
CA HIS A 231 -11.75 -20.70 -2.65
C HIS A 231 -11.04 -21.80 -1.82
N PRO A 232 -11.75 -22.54 -0.93
CA PRO A 232 -11.13 -23.56 -0.06
C PRO A 232 -10.23 -24.57 -0.78
N TYR A 233 -10.60 -25.03 -1.98
CA TYR A 233 -9.77 -25.94 -2.80
C TYR A 233 -8.42 -25.35 -3.23
N LEU A 234 -8.36 -24.03 -3.46
CA LEU A 234 -7.11 -23.35 -3.77
C LEU A 234 -6.28 -23.19 -2.48
N LYS A 235 -6.93 -22.89 -1.34
CA LYS A 235 -6.25 -22.80 -0.04
C LYS A 235 -5.58 -24.10 0.37
N SER A 236 -6.24 -25.25 0.20
CA SER A 236 -5.65 -26.56 0.59
C SER A 236 -4.42 -26.92 -0.24
N GLY A 237 -4.44 -26.68 -1.57
CA GLY A 237 -3.28 -26.91 -2.43
C GLY A 237 -2.08 -25.99 -2.13
N LEU A 238 -2.34 -24.83 -1.51
CA LEU A 238 -1.33 -23.84 -1.11
C LEU A 238 -0.65 -24.16 0.24
N VAL A 239 -1.22 -25.03 1.07
CA VAL A 239 -0.64 -25.43 2.37
C VAL A 239 0.39 -26.57 2.23
N GLU A 240 0.25 -27.42 1.21
CA GLU A 240 1.00 -28.70 1.13
C GLU A 240 2.49 -28.60 0.76
N LYS A 241 3.02 -27.41 0.47
CA LYS A 241 4.46 -27.22 0.19
C LYS A 241 4.97 -26.00 0.93
N ASN A 242 6.01 -26.20 1.76
CA ASN A 242 6.84 -25.16 2.41
C ASN A 242 7.60 -24.26 1.41
N ASN A 243 7.04 -24.03 0.23
CA ASN A 243 7.66 -23.26 -0.83
C ASN A 243 7.39 -21.77 -0.56
N ARG A 244 8.39 -21.09 0.01
CA ARG A 244 8.36 -19.64 0.32
C ARG A 244 8.24 -18.75 -0.93
N ASP A 245 8.26 -19.32 -2.12
CA ASP A 245 8.10 -18.59 -3.38
C ASP A 245 6.66 -18.64 -3.93
N ARG A 246 5.68 -19.15 -3.15
CA ARG A 246 4.27 -19.12 -3.54
C ARG A 246 3.69 -17.70 -3.57
N ARG A 247 2.83 -17.43 -4.56
CA ARG A 247 2.19 -16.14 -4.83
C ARG A 247 0.66 -16.25 -4.88
N PRO A 248 0.01 -16.65 -3.78
CA PRO A 248 -1.43 -16.89 -3.76
C PRO A 248 -2.27 -15.63 -4.01
N HIS A 249 -1.71 -14.43 -3.77
CA HIS A 249 -2.36 -13.15 -4.10
C HIS A 249 -2.64 -13.00 -5.60
N LEU A 250 -1.82 -13.60 -6.47
CA LEU A 250 -2.06 -13.55 -7.91
C LEU A 250 -3.32 -14.33 -8.32
N LEU A 251 -3.68 -15.38 -7.58
CA LEU A 251 -4.91 -16.14 -7.82
C LEU A 251 -6.16 -15.33 -7.47
N VAL A 252 -6.08 -14.43 -6.49
CA VAL A 252 -7.17 -13.50 -6.14
C VAL A 252 -7.45 -12.54 -7.30
N LEU A 253 -6.38 -12.03 -7.93
CA LEU A 253 -6.47 -11.03 -8.98
C LEU A 253 -6.57 -11.63 -10.39
N PHE A 254 -6.54 -12.96 -10.53
CA PHE A 254 -6.51 -13.64 -11.81
C PHE A 254 -7.61 -13.18 -12.78
N PRO A 255 -8.89 -13.06 -12.38
CA PRO A 255 -9.94 -12.56 -13.28
C PRO A 255 -9.62 -11.17 -13.84
N SER A 256 -9.21 -10.22 -13.00
CA SER A 256 -8.88 -8.85 -13.40
C SER A 256 -7.63 -8.78 -14.28
N LEU A 257 -6.66 -9.67 -14.07
CA LEU A 257 -5.47 -9.78 -14.92
C LEU A 257 -5.80 -10.28 -16.33
N CYS A 258 -6.76 -11.20 -16.45
CA CYS A 258 -7.21 -11.71 -17.74
C CYS A 258 -7.83 -10.61 -18.61
N GLU A 259 -8.54 -9.64 -18.02
CA GLU A 259 -9.12 -8.52 -18.77
C GLU A 259 -8.06 -7.59 -19.40
N LEU A 260 -6.83 -7.59 -18.86
CA LEU A 260 -5.74 -6.73 -19.33
C LEU A 260 -4.92 -7.33 -20.47
N VAL A 261 -5.15 -8.60 -20.85
CA VAL A 261 -4.39 -9.24 -21.96
C VAL A 261 -4.63 -8.55 -23.30
N ILE A 262 -5.78 -7.87 -23.43
CA ILE A 262 -6.19 -7.12 -24.61
C ILE A 262 -5.83 -5.62 -24.52
N SER A 263 -5.12 -5.19 -23.46
CA SER A 263 -4.66 -3.81 -23.27
C SER A 263 -3.97 -3.29 -24.52
N ARG A 264 -4.14 -2.02 -24.87
CA ARG A 264 -3.46 -1.44 -26.05
C ARG A 264 -2.01 -1.05 -25.75
N ASP A 265 -1.70 -0.74 -24.50
CA ASP A 265 -0.31 -0.54 -24.05
C ASP A 265 0.47 -1.87 -24.03
N THR A 266 1.58 -1.92 -24.78
CA THR A 266 2.44 -3.12 -24.90
C THR A 266 3.09 -3.50 -23.58
N ARG A 267 3.50 -2.53 -22.77
CA ARG A 267 4.20 -2.74 -21.50
C ARG A 267 3.27 -3.37 -20.48
N VAL A 268 2.00 -2.96 -20.47
CA VAL A 268 0.95 -3.57 -19.66
C VAL A 268 0.75 -5.03 -20.06
N ARG A 269 0.62 -5.33 -21.37
CA ARG A 269 0.48 -6.72 -21.84
C ARG A 269 1.68 -7.59 -21.47
N GLU A 270 2.90 -7.08 -21.60
CA GLU A 270 4.13 -7.79 -21.24
C GLU A 270 4.17 -8.10 -19.74
N ALA A 271 3.85 -7.12 -18.89
CA ALA A 271 3.80 -7.31 -17.44
C ALA A 271 2.70 -8.31 -17.03
N VAL A 272 1.51 -8.23 -17.63
CA VAL A 272 0.43 -9.20 -17.43
C VAL A 272 0.87 -10.61 -17.84
N GLN A 273 1.58 -10.76 -18.97
CA GLN A 273 2.10 -12.07 -19.39
C GLN A 273 3.05 -12.67 -18.35
N VAL A 274 3.90 -11.86 -17.71
CA VAL A 274 4.75 -12.32 -16.60
C VAL A 274 3.91 -12.83 -15.44
N LEU A 275 2.88 -12.08 -15.03
CA LEU A 275 1.98 -12.49 -13.94
C LEU A 275 1.21 -13.76 -14.26
N LEU A 276 0.68 -13.90 -15.47
CA LEU A 276 -0.03 -15.12 -15.90
C LEU A 276 0.89 -16.33 -15.91
N ARG A 277 2.16 -16.20 -16.32
CA ARG A 277 3.15 -17.28 -16.19
C ARG A 277 3.42 -17.66 -14.74
N LEU A 278 3.47 -16.70 -13.83
CA LEU A 278 3.59 -16.98 -12.39
C LEU A 278 2.37 -17.74 -11.87
N ILE A 279 1.17 -17.38 -12.31
CA ILE A 279 -0.07 -18.10 -11.97
C ILE A 279 -0.03 -19.55 -12.47
N THR A 280 0.43 -19.79 -13.71
CA THR A 280 0.62 -21.14 -14.25
C THR A 280 1.55 -21.98 -13.37
N LYS A 281 2.62 -21.38 -12.82
CA LYS A 281 3.53 -22.05 -11.86
C LYS A 281 2.82 -22.39 -10.55
N GLU A 282 2.04 -21.46 -10.00
CA GLU A 282 1.29 -21.68 -8.76
C GLU A 282 0.28 -22.83 -8.89
N LEU A 283 -0.37 -22.91 -10.05
CA LEU A 283 -1.34 -23.97 -10.36
C LEU A 283 -0.70 -25.27 -10.83
N ALA A 284 0.64 -25.35 -10.88
CA ALA A 284 1.40 -26.49 -11.41
C ALA A 284 0.95 -26.92 -12.81
N LEU A 285 0.57 -25.95 -13.65
CA LEU A 285 0.13 -26.16 -15.03
C LEU A 285 1.30 -26.11 -16.03
N GLU A 286 2.54 -25.99 -15.56
CA GLU A 286 3.71 -26.10 -16.43
C GLU A 286 3.79 -27.53 -16.98
N ALA A 287 3.77 -27.66 -18.31
CA ALA A 287 3.96 -28.94 -18.95
C ALA A 287 5.33 -29.52 -18.54
N SER A 288 5.31 -30.65 -17.83
CA SER A 288 6.48 -31.50 -17.73
C SER A 288 6.74 -32.07 -19.12
N ILE A 289 7.53 -31.37 -19.94
CA ILE A 289 8.16 -31.98 -21.11
C ILE A 289 9.22 -32.93 -20.55
N THR A 290 8.77 -34.09 -20.09
CA THR A 290 9.62 -35.24 -19.89
C THR A 290 10.17 -35.57 -21.27
N ASN A 291 11.45 -35.29 -21.50
CA ASN A 291 12.21 -35.86 -22.60
C ASN A 291 12.17 -37.39 -22.47
N GLN A 292 11.12 -38.01 -22.98
CA GLN A 292 11.12 -39.41 -23.34
C GLN A 292 11.53 -39.48 -24.81
N HIS A 293 12.53 -40.35 -25.05
CA HIS A 293 13.23 -40.64 -26.31
C HIS A 293 14.45 -39.75 -26.59
N ILE A 294 15.66 -40.28 -26.34
CA ILE A 294 16.38 -41.10 -27.34
C ILE A 294 17.17 -42.20 -26.59
N GLN A 295 16.77 -43.45 -26.77
CA GLN A 295 17.62 -44.64 -26.61
C GLN A 295 17.40 -45.51 -27.84
#